data_AF-A0A354H4G1-F1
#
_entry.id   AF-A0A354H4G1-F1
#
_cell.length_a   1.000
_cell.length_b   1.000
_cell.length_c   1.000
_cell.angle_alpha   90.00
_cell.angle_beta   90.00
_cell.angle_gamma   90.00
#
_symmetry.space_group_name_H-M   'P 1'
#
loop_
_entity.id
_entity.type
_entity.pdbx_description
1 polymer ?
#
loop_
_entity_poly.entity_id
_entity_poly.type
_entity_poly.pdbx_seq_one_letter_code
_entity_poly.pdbx_strand_id
1 'polypeptide(L)' 'MNKKVILGILISIILVYLSVRGINLQDVFRDLKKIQISYVVFFIILIMLMQWLRSYRWGVILQPMEKIDQLSLFSVTSVG' A
#
# COMPACT_ATOMS: atom_id res chain seq x y z
N MET A 1 -5.10 -6.86 -28.85
CA MET A 1 -4.77 -6.83 -27.41
C MET A 1 -3.36 -7.38 -27.23
N ASN A 2 -2.46 -6.62 -26.59
CA ASN A 2 -1.04 -6.99 -26.50
C ASN A 2 -0.87 -8.32 -25.78
N LYS A 3 -0.13 -9.28 -26.37
CA LYS A 3 0.08 -10.64 -25.81
C LYS A 3 0.62 -10.63 -24.37
N LYS A 4 1.40 -9.61 -24.02
CA LYS A 4 1.93 -9.37 -22.66
C LYS A 4 0.82 -9.09 -21.63
N VAL A 5 -0.21 -8.35 -22.02
CA VAL A 5 -1.34 -7.99 -21.13
C VAL A 5 -2.17 -9.23 -20.82
N ILE A 6 -2.43 -10.07 -21.83
CA ILE A 6 -3.17 -11.34 -21.66
C ILE A 6 -2.42 -12.27 -20.71
N LEU A 7 -1.10 -12.41 -20.86
CA LEU A 7 -0.27 -13.20 -19.95
C LEU A 7 -0.32 -12.66 -18.51
N GLY A 8 -0.21 -11.34 -18.33
CA GLY A 8 -0.29 -10.71 -17.01
C GLY A 8 -1.65 -10.93 -16.33
N ILE A 9 -2.74 -10.86 -17.09
CA ILE A 9 -4.10 -11.14 -16.58
C ILE A 9 -4.21 -12.61 -16.18
N LEU A 10 -3.75 -13.54 -17.03
CA LEU A 10 -3.82 -14.97 -16.77
C LEU A 10 -3.02 -15.36 -15.52
N ILE A 11 -1.82 -14.81 -15.35
CA ILE A 11 -0.99 -15.00 -14.15
C ILE A 11 -1.69 -14.42 -12.91
N SER A 12 -2.25 -13.22 -13.01
CA SER A 12 -2.99 -12.59 -11.89
C SER A 12 -4.17 -13.45 -11.45
N ILE A 13 -4.95 -13.99 -12.39
CA ILE A 13 -6.08 -14.87 -12.09
C ILE A 13 -5.62 -16.14 -11.38
N ILE A 14 -4.55 -16.78 -11.86
CA ILE A 14 -3.99 -17.99 -11.22
C ILE A 14 -3.53 -17.69 -9.79
N LEU A 15 -2.83 -16.58 -9.58
CA LEU A 15 -2.34 -16.18 -8.26
C LEU A 15 -3.49 -15.88 -7.30
N VAL A 16 -4.53 -15.17 -7.76
CA VAL A 16 -5.73 -14.92 -6.95
C VAL A 16 -6.44 -16.21 -6.59
N TYR A 17 -6.61 -17.12 -7.57
CA TYR A 17 -7.20 -18.43 -7.31
C TYR A 17 -6.40 -19.21 -6.27
N LEU A 18 -5.07 -19.26 -6.42
CA LEU A 18 -4.18 -19.95 -5.47
C LEU A 18 -4.24 -19.32 -4.07
N SER A 19 -4.35 -17.99 -3.98
CA SER A 19 -4.44 -17.27 -2.71
C SER A 19 -5.72 -17.54 -1.94
N VAL A 20 -6.84 -17.81 -2.63
CA VAL A 20 -8.16 -18.03 -1.99
C VAL A 20 -8.49 -19.51 -1.84
N ARG A 21 -7.85 -20.38 -2.63
CA ARG A 21 -8.09 -21.82 -2.61
C ARG A 21 -7.79 -22.40 -1.24
N GLY A 22 -8.82 -22.91 -0.57
CA GLY A 22 -8.72 -23.53 0.75
C GLY A 22 -9.03 -22.59 1.92
N ILE A 23 -9.35 -21.32 1.66
CA ILE A 23 -9.79 -20.39 2.70
C ILE A 23 -11.29 -20.58 2.95
N ASN A 24 -11.65 -20.85 4.20
CA ASN A 24 -13.04 -20.78 4.64
C ASN A 24 -13.40 -19.32 4.91
N LEU A 25 -14.21 -18.72 4.04
CA LEU A 25 -14.60 -17.31 4.15
C LEU A 25 -15.31 -17.00 5.47
N GLN A 26 -16.05 -17.96 6.05
CA GLN A 26 -16.74 -17.75 7.33
C GLN A 26 -15.75 -17.59 8.49
N ASP A 27 -14.63 -18.31 8.46
CA ASP A 27 -13.56 -18.19 9.45
C ASP A 27 -12.91 -16.80 9.35
N VAL A 28 -12.64 -16.33 8.13
CA VAL A 28 -12.12 -14.99 7.88
C VAL A 28 -13.04 -13.91 8.49
N PHE A 29 -14.34 -13.95 8.22
CA PHE A 29 -15.29 -12.98 8.79
C PHE A 29 -15.36 -13.03 10.32
N ARG A 30 -15.28 -14.23 10.89
CA ARG A 30 -15.29 -14.42 12.34
C ARG A 30 -14.03 -13.87 13.00
N ASP A 31 -12.87 -14.06 12.39
CA ASP A 31 -11.61 -13.58 12.93
C ASP A 31 -11.40 -12.09 12.68
N LEU A 32 -11.93 -11.53 11.58
CA LEU A 32 -12.00 -10.07 11.37
C LEU A 32 -12.74 -9.36 12.52
N LYS A 33 -13.81 -9.96 13.07
CA LYS A 33 -14.54 -9.38 14.22
C LYS A 33 -13.73 -9.38 15.52
N LYS A 34 -12.71 -10.24 15.63
CA LYS A 34 -11.84 -10.35 16.81
C LYS A 34 -10.62 -9.44 16.72
N ILE A 35 -10.48 -8.65 15.64
CA ILE A 35 -9.36 -7.75 15.46
C ILE A 35 -9.29 -6.78 16.64
N GLN A 36 -8.09 -6.67 17.22
CA GLN A 36 -7.82 -5.71 18.27
C GLN A 36 -7.52 -4.35 17.62
N ILE A 37 -8.32 -3.34 17.98
CA ILE A 37 -8.21 -1.98 17.46
C ILE A 37 -6.82 -1.38 17.70
N SER A 38 -6.13 -1.78 18.78
CA SER A 38 -4.76 -1.35 19.07
C SER A 38 -3.79 -1.63 17.92
N TYR A 39 -3.86 -2.81 17.29
CA TYR A 39 -2.99 -3.14 16.15
C TYR A 39 -3.36 -2.34 14.90
N VAL A 40 -4.64 -2.05 14.71
CA VAL A 40 -5.12 -1.22 13.59
C VAL A 40 -4.58 0.20 13.72
N VAL A 41 -4.67 0.79 14.90
CA VAL A 41 -4.13 2.13 15.18
C VAL A 41 -2.61 2.14 14.99
N PHE A 42 -1.90 1.15 15.51
CA PHE A 42 -0.46 1.02 15.32
C PHE A 42 -0.08 0.91 13.84
N PHE A 43 -0.82 0.12 13.07
CA PHE A 43 -0.63 0.00 11.62
C PHE A 43 -0.85 1.32 10.87
N ILE A 44 -1.89 2.08 11.23
CA ILE A 44 -2.14 3.41 10.66
C ILE A 44 -0.97 4.36 10.94
N ILE A 45 -0.44 4.36 12.17
CA ILE A 45 0.73 5.16 12.54
C ILE A 45 1.94 4.76 11.69
N LEU A 46 2.18 3.46 11.50
CA LEU A 46 3.28 2.97 10.67
C LEU A 46 3.14 3.38 9.19
N ILE A 47 1.93 3.33 8.62
CA ILE A 47 1.71 3.77 7.24
C ILE A 47 1.94 5.28 7.11
N MET A 48 1.42 6.08 8.05
CA MET A 48 1.64 7.52 8.07
C MET A 48 3.14 7.85 8.16
N LEU A 49 3.88 7.13 9.00
CA LEU A 49 5.33 7.25 9.12
C LEU A 49 6.05 6.86 7.82
N MET A 50 5.64 5.76 7.17
CA MET A 50 6.21 5.36 5.88
C MET A 50 6.00 6.43 4.81
N GLN A 51 4.81 7.02 4.73
CA GLN A 51 4.52 8.09 3.78
C GLN A 51 5.30 9.37 4.09
N TRP A 52 5.44 9.70 5.37
CA TRP A 52 6.26 10.83 5.81
C TRP A 52 7.73 10.63 5.43
N LEU A 53 8.30 9.45 5.71
CA LEU A 53 9.69 9.12 5.36
C LEU A 53 9.93 9.18 3.85
N ARG A 54 8.95 8.73 3.06
CA ARG A 54 8.99 8.84 1.59
C ARG A 54 9.04 10.30 1.17
N SER A 55 8.16 11.13 1.70
CA SER A 55 8.14 12.57 1.43
C SER A 55 9.48 13.21 1.82
N TYR A 56 9.97 12.97 3.04
CA TYR A 56 11.27 13.48 3.49
C TYR A 56 12.42 13.08 2.57
N ARG A 57 12.47 11.80 2.14
CA ARG A 57 13.47 11.33 1.18
C ARG A 57 13.42 12.11 -0.12
N TRP A 58 12.23 12.35 -0.67
CA TRP A 58 12.08 13.17 -1.88
C TRP A 58 12.50 14.62 -1.66
N GLY A 59 12.25 15.17 -0.47
CA GLY A 59 12.65 16.53 -0.12
C GLY A 59 14.17 16.69 -0.14
N VAL A 60 14.90 15.71 0.40
CA VAL A 60 16.38 15.66 0.35
C VAL A 60 16.89 15.57 -1.09
N ILE A 61 16.25 14.76 -1.94
CA ILE A 61 16.64 14.61 -3.35
C ILE A 61 16.41 15.90 -4.14
N LEU A 62 15.33 16.63 -3.84
CA LEU A 62 14.93 17.84 -4.55
C LEU A 62 15.61 19.11 -4.03
N GLN A 63 16.18 19.08 -2.82
CA GLN A 63 16.90 20.18 -2.19
C GLN A 63 17.94 20.90 -3.07
N PRO A 64 18.71 20.23 -3.96
CA PRO A 64 19.66 20.89 -4.86
C PRO A 64 19.01 21.69 -5.99
N MET A 65 17.75 21.38 -6.35
CA MET A 65 17.02 22.05 -7.42
C MET A 65 16.13 23.17 -6.87
N GLU A 66 15.31 22.86 -5.86
CA GLU A 66 14.38 23.81 -5.28
C GLU A 66 14.00 23.38 -3.86
N LYS A 67 13.93 24.34 -2.93
CA LYS A 67 13.46 24.07 -1.57
C LYS A 67 11.94 24.15 -1.54
N ILE A 68 11.30 22.98 -1.61
CA ILE A 68 9.85 22.85 -1.50
C ILE A 68 9.48 22.59 -0.04
N ASP A 69 8.39 23.18 0.44
CA ASP A 69 7.85 22.92 1.78
C ASP A 69 7.47 21.44 1.92
N GLN A 70 7.82 20.86 3.08
CA GLN A 70 7.54 19.47 3.43
C GLN A 70 6.04 19.13 3.34
N LEU A 71 5.13 20.07 3.63
CA LEU A 71 3.69 19.83 3.50
C LEU A 71 3.24 19.69 2.05
N SER A 72 3.75 20.55 1.16
CA SER A 72 3.49 20.45 -0.28
C SER A 72 4.08 19.16 -0.84
N LEU A 73 5.29 18.81 -0.41
CA LEU A 73 5.96 17.59 -0.84
C LEU A 73 5.25 16.33 -0.35
N PHE A 74 4.75 16.34 0.89
CA PHE A 74 3.93 15.27 1.45
C PHE A 74 2.63 15.10 0.68
N SER A 75 1.94 16.20 0.35
CA SER A 75 0.71 16.13 -0.45
C SER A 75 0.96 15.53 -1.84
N VAL A 76 2.02 15.94 -2.53
CA VAL A 76 2.35 15.42 -3.87
C VAL A 76 2.73 13.95 -3.80
N THR A 77 3.64 13.58 -2.89
CA THR A 77 4.11 12.19 -2.75
C THR A 77 3.07 11.22 -2.17
N SER A 78 2.01 11.73 -1.53
CA SER A 78 0.90 10.92 -1.04
C SER A 78 -0.16 10.62 -2.11
N VAL A 79 -0.24 11.41 -3.19
CA VAL A 79 -1.22 11.23 -4.27
C VAL A 79 -0.71 10.24 -5.34
N GLY A 80 0.61 10.14 -5.53
CA GLY A 80 1.24 9.18 -6.44
C GLY A 80 2.60 9.64 -6.95
#